data_AF-A0A536T5Q6-F1
#
_entry.id   AF-A0A536T5Q6-F1
#
_cell.length_a   1.000
_cell.length_b   1.000
_cell.length_c   1.000
_cell.angle_alpha   90.00
_cell.angle_beta   90.00
_cell.angle_gamma   90.00
#
_symmetry.space_group_name_H-M   'P 1'
#
loop_
_entity.id
_entity.type
_entity.pdbx_description
1 polymer ?
#
loop_
_entity_poly.entity_id
_entity_poly.type
_entity_poly.pdbx_seq_one_letter_code
_entity_poly.pdbx_strand_id
1 'polypeptide(L)'
;MFRGVTQLALDNKGRLAIPAKHREALGQEADGRLVLTADPSHCLLLYPLLSWEPIQQRLMALSSFNEKTRALQRLLVGHADDVALDGAGRILVPP
;
A
#
# COMPACT_ATOMS: atom_id res chain seq x y z
N MET A 1 13.02 4.10 -6.48
CA MET A 1 13.35 3.25 -5.30
C MET A 1 13.14 4.03 -4.02
N PHE A 2 12.30 3.55 -3.12
CA PHE A 2 11.97 4.21 -1.84
C PHE A 2 12.88 3.70 -0.72
N ARG A 3 13.52 4.61 0.04
CA ARG A 3 14.49 4.27 1.11
C ARG A 3 14.46 5.31 2.23
N GLY A 4 14.85 4.86 3.43
CA GLY A 4 15.04 5.67 4.62
C GLY A 4 13.86 5.66 5.58
N VAL A 5 14.08 6.14 6.80
CA VAL A 5 13.10 6.14 7.88
C VAL A 5 12.61 7.56 8.14
N THR A 6 11.30 7.72 8.36
CA THR A 6 10.70 8.99 8.73
C THR A 6 9.62 8.72 9.77
N GLN A 7 9.67 9.43 10.90
CA GLN A 7 8.60 9.39 11.88
C GLN A 7 7.46 10.28 11.41
N LEU A 8 6.24 9.74 11.43
CA LEU A 8 5.02 10.40 10.98
C LEU A 8 3.92 10.13 12.00
N ALA A 9 2.99 11.06 12.11
CA ALA A 9 1.75 10.87 12.86
C ALA A 9 0.57 10.89 11.89
N LEU A 10 -0.48 10.16 12.24
CA LEU A 10 -1.78 10.32 11.58
C LEU A 10 -2.41 11.64 12.03
N ASP A 11 -3.04 12.33 11.09
CA ASP A 11 -3.86 13.47 11.46
C ASP A 11 -5.21 13.05 12.06
N ASN A 12 -5.98 14.03 12.51
CA ASN A 12 -7.30 13.85 13.11
C ASN A 12 -8.36 13.27 12.16
N LYS A 13 -8.05 13.09 10.88
CA LYS A 13 -8.91 12.46 9.88
C LYS A 13 -8.37 11.11 9.41
N GLY A 14 -7.36 10.56 10.11
CA GLY A 14 -6.76 9.28 9.74
C GLY A 14 -5.87 9.35 8.49
N ARG A 15 -5.35 10.53 8.14
CA ARG A 15 -4.48 10.67 6.96
C ARG A 15 -3.01 10.66 7.36
N LEU A 16 -2.20 10.04 6.51
CA LEU A 16 -0.75 9.99 6.62
C LEU A 16 -0.12 10.93 5.58
N ALA A 17 0.78 11.81 6.01
CA ALA A 17 1.54 12.67 5.10
C ALA A 17 2.72 11.92 4.48
N ILE A 18 2.79 11.88 3.14
CA ILE A 18 3.92 11.25 2.45
C ILE A 18 5.16 12.15 2.55
N PRO A 19 6.33 11.61 2.96
CA PRO A 19 7.57 12.37 3.01
C PRO A 19 7.90 13.02 1.67
N ALA A 20 8.33 14.29 1.69
CA ALA A 20 8.55 15.10 0.48
C ALA A 20 9.44 14.40 -0.56
N LYS A 21 10.50 13.71 -0.12
CA LYS A 21 11.43 12.92 -0.96
C LYS A 21 10.78 11.80 -1.78
N HIS A 22 9.54 11.41 -1.48
CA HIS A 22 8.83 10.33 -2.16
C HIS A 22 7.61 10.81 -2.93
N ARG A 23 7.10 12.02 -2.66
CA ARG A 23 5.86 12.53 -3.25
C ARG A 23 5.93 12.64 -4.77
N GLU A 24 7.00 13.21 -5.31
CA GLU A 24 7.14 13.38 -6.75
C GLU A 24 7.17 12.03 -7.48
N ALA A 25 8.00 11.10 -7.00
CA ALA A 25 8.08 9.76 -7.56
C ALA A 25 6.74 9.02 -7.50
N LEU A 26 6.03 9.08 -6.36
CA LEU A 26 4.71 8.46 -6.21
C LEU A 26 3.62 9.16 -7.03
N GLY A 27 3.70 10.48 -7.23
CA GLY A 27 2.74 11.22 -8.04
C GLY A 27 2.93 10.98 -9.54
N GLN A 28 4.17 10.83 -10.00
CA GLN A 28 4.48 10.50 -11.41
C GLN A 28 4.15 9.03 -11.73
N GLU A 29 4.37 8.12 -10.78
CA GLU A 29 4.09 6.70 -10.97
C GLU A 29 2.57 6.44 -10.88
N ALA A 30 2.01 5.81 -11.92
CA ALA A 30 0.60 5.45 -11.99
C ALA A 30 -0.39 6.61 -11.77
N ASP A 31 0.02 7.86 -11.98
CA ASP A 31 -0.78 9.08 -11.73
C ASP A 31 -1.23 9.22 -10.27
N GLY A 32 -0.34 8.90 -9.32
CA GLY A 32 -0.62 9.01 -7.89
C GLY A 32 -1.57 7.94 -7.34
N ARG A 33 -1.90 6.92 -8.13
CA ARG A 33 -2.69 5.75 -7.71
C ARG A 33 -1.81 4.76 -6.97
N LEU A 34 -2.21 4.46 -5.74
CA LEU A 34 -1.48 3.64 -4.80
C LEU A 34 -2.39 2.54 -4.27
N VAL A 35 -1.78 1.51 -3.71
CA VAL A 35 -2.46 0.43 -3.01
C VAL A 35 -1.88 0.34 -1.61
N LEU A 36 -2.76 0.39 -0.62
CA LEU A 36 -2.43 0.17 0.78
C LEU A 36 -2.90 -1.23 1.18
N THR A 37 -2.06 -2.00 1.89
CA THR A 37 -2.45 -3.34 2.37
C THR A 37 -1.77 -3.69 3.70
N ALA A 38 -2.16 -4.80 4.31
CA ALA A 38 -1.67 -5.30 5.59
C ALA A 38 -0.53 -6.33 5.44
N ASP A 39 0.42 -6.28 6.37
CA ASP A 39 1.52 -7.24 6.50
C ASP A 39 1.33 -8.15 7.74
N PRO A 40 1.79 -9.42 7.72
CA PRO A 40 1.77 -10.29 8.89
C PRO A 40 2.46 -9.70 10.14
N SER A 41 3.37 -8.75 9.98
CA SER A 41 4.09 -8.07 11.06
C SER A 41 3.31 -6.92 11.69
N HIS A 42 2.00 -6.82 11.44
CA HIS A 42 1.12 -5.75 11.92
C HIS A 42 1.52 -4.34 11.44
N CYS A 43 1.98 -4.27 10.19
CA CYS A 43 2.33 -3.03 9.51
C CYS A 43 1.47 -2.84 8.27
N LEU A 44 1.38 -1.60 7.80
CA LEU A 44 0.82 -1.29 6.49
C LEU A 44 1.93 -1.24 5.44
N LEU A 45 1.63 -1.74 4.26
CA LEU A 45 2.46 -1.66 3.06
C LEU A 45 1.79 -0.71 2.08
N LEU A 46 2.60 0.12 1.42
CA LEU A 46 2.12 1.06 0.40
C LEU A 46 2.90 0.82 -0.90
N TYR A 47 2.17 0.59 -1.99
CA TYR A 47 2.73 0.35 -3.30
C TYR A 47 2.15 1.35 -4.31
N PRO A 48 2.93 1.82 -5.30
CA PRO A 48 2.36 2.29 -6.55
C PRO A 48 1.54 1.18 -7.21
N LEU A 49 0.41 1.52 -7.84
CA LEU A 49 -0.51 0.54 -8.45
C LEU A 49 0.22 -0.43 -9.40
N LEU A 50 1.04 0.09 -10.32
CA LEU A 50 1.77 -0.71 -11.31
C LEU A 50 2.80 -1.66 -10.67
N SER A 51 3.31 -1.30 -9.50
CA SER A 51 4.22 -2.15 -8.72
C SER A 51 3.46 -3.24 -7.94
N TRP A 52 2.21 -2.99 -7.56
CA TRP A 52 1.34 -3.93 -6.84
C TRP A 52 0.76 -5.02 -7.75
N GLU A 53 0.30 -4.66 -8.94
CA GLU A 53 -0.33 -5.58 -9.91
C GLU A 53 0.43 -6.91 -10.12
N PRO A 54 1.75 -6.93 -10.38
CA PRO A 54 2.48 -8.20 -10.54
C PRO A 54 2.59 -9.01 -9.23
N ILE A 55 2.59 -8.35 -8.06
CA ILE A 55 2.59 -9.02 -6.75
C ILE A 55 1.24 -9.71 -6.54
N GLN A 56 0.14 -8.98 -6.76
CA GLN A 56 -1.22 -9.50 -6.66
C GLN A 56 -1.43 -10.68 -7.61
N GLN A 57 -1.03 -10.56 -8.88
CA GLN A 57 -1.15 -11.63 -9.86
C GLN A 57 -0.42 -12.90 -9.42
N ARG A 58 0.81 -12.76 -8.92
CA ARG A 58 1.59 -13.89 -8.39
C ARG A 58 0.92 -14.53 -7.18
N LEU A 59 0.42 -13.73 -6.25
CA LEU A 59 -0.30 -14.24 -5.07
C LEU A 59 -1.56 -14.98 -5.47
N MET A 60 -2.34 -14.45 -6.42
CA MET A 60 -3.60 -15.05 -6.86
C MET A 60 -3.42 -16.30 -7.72
N ALA A 61 -2.25 -16.50 -8.33
CA ALA A 61 -1.91 -17.74 -9.03
C ALA A 61 -1.59 -18.91 -8.07
N LEU A 62 -1.36 -18.66 -6.78
CA LEU A 62 -1.08 -19.71 -5.80
C LEU A 62 -2.36 -20.45 -5.40
N SER A 63 -2.23 -21.75 -5.06
CA SER A 63 -3.36 -22.60 -4.69
C SER A 63 -4.06 -22.15 -3.40
N SER A 64 -5.37 -21.88 -3.48
CA SER A 64 -6.22 -21.52 -2.35
C SER A 64 -6.53 -22.70 -1.40
N PHE A 65 -6.24 -23.94 -1.83
CA PHE A 65 -6.37 -25.12 -0.98
C PHE A 65 -5.23 -25.24 0.04
N ASN A 66 -4.08 -24.62 -0.23
CA ASN A 66 -3.02 -24.51 0.76
C ASN A 66 -3.41 -23.45 1.81
N GLU A 67 -3.49 -23.86 3.07
CA GLU A 67 -3.90 -22.98 4.17
C GLU A 67 -3.02 -21.75 4.35
N LYS A 68 -1.69 -21.92 4.26
CA LYS A 68 -0.75 -20.80 4.42
C LYS A 68 -0.89 -19.81 3.28
N THR A 69 -1.00 -20.30 2.05
CA THR A 69 -1.25 -19.47 0.87
C THR A 69 -2.55 -18.70 1.01
N ARG A 70 -3.64 -19.38 1.38
CA ARG A 70 -4.96 -18.76 1.53
C ARG A 70 -4.96 -17.68 2.61
N ALA A 71 -4.28 -17.92 3.74
CA ALA A 71 -4.14 -16.93 4.80
C ALA A 71 -3.41 -15.69 4.29
N LEU A 72 -2.31 -15.86 3.54
CA LEU A 72 -1.55 -14.76 2.96
C LEU A 72 -2.37 -13.99 1.90
N GLN A 73 -3.08 -14.69 1.01
CA GLN A 73 -3.96 -14.08 0.02
C GLN A 73 -5.05 -13.22 0.69
N ARG A 74 -5.70 -13.76 1.73
CA ARG A 74 -6.73 -13.03 2.49
C ARG A 74 -6.16 -11.81 3.20
N LEU A 75 -4.95 -11.91 3.75
CA LEU A 75 -4.31 -10.78 4.41
C LEU A 75 -3.88 -9.70 3.41
N LEU A 76 -3.04 -10.06 2.43
CA LEU A 76 -2.46 -9.08 1.51
C LEU A 76 -3.43 -8.59 0.43
N VAL A 77 -4.21 -9.47 -0.18
CA VAL A 77 -5.15 -9.06 -1.23
C VAL A 77 -6.49 -8.67 -0.63
N GLY A 78 -6.94 -9.37 0.41
CA GLY A 78 -8.22 -9.06 1.07
C GLY A 78 -8.23 -7.76 1.88
N HIS A 79 -7.07 -7.23 2.28
CA HIS A 79 -6.94 -5.89 2.89
C HIS A 79 -6.35 -4.85 1.92
N ALA A 80 -6.22 -5.17 0.63
CA ALA A 80 -5.72 -4.20 -0.33
C ALA A 80 -6.83 -3.18 -0.65
N ASP A 81 -6.54 -1.91 -0.43
CA ASP A 81 -7.41 -0.78 -0.78
C ASP A 81 -6.69 0.18 -1.73
N ASP A 82 -7.42 0.61 -2.76
CA ASP A 82 -6.97 1.65 -3.68
C ASP A 82 -7.03 3.01 -2.97
N VAL A 83 -5.89 3.71 -2.94
CA VAL A 83 -5.77 5.05 -2.35
C VAL A 83 -5.05 5.99 -3.31
N ALA A 84 -5.25 7.29 -3.13
CA ALA A 84 -4.61 8.31 -3.95
C ALA A 84 -4.01 9.42 -3.09
N LEU A 85 -2.97 10.06 -3.61
CA LEU A 85 -2.43 11.28 -3.02
C LEU A 85 -3.43 12.42 -3.16
N ASP A 86 -3.74 13.09 -2.06
CA ASP A 86 -4.45 14.37 -2.11
C ASP A 86 -3.51 15.50 -2.59
N GLY A 87 -4.08 16.68 -2.88
CA GLY A 87 -3.28 17.84 -3.31
C GLY A 87 -2.24 18.34 -2.30
N ALA A 88 -2.27 17.86 -1.05
CA ALA A 88 -1.27 18.14 -0.03
C ALA A 88 -0.23 17.00 0.11
N GLY A 89 -0.31 15.95 -0.71
CA GLY A 89 0.57 14.79 -0.66
C GLY A 89 0.32 13.88 0.54
N ARG A 90 -0.93 13.74 0.95
CA ARG A 90 -1.36 12.80 2.01
C ARG A 90 -2.18 11.67 1.41
N ILE A 91 -2.23 10.54 2.11
CA ILE A 91 -3.15 9.43 1.83
C ILE A 91 -4.10 9.26 3.01
N LEU A 92 -5.33 8.82 2.75
CA LEU A 92 -6.24 8.35 3.80
C LEU A 92 -5.89 6.90 4.14
N VAL A 93 -5.72 6.59 5.43
CA VAL A 93 -5.63 5.21 5.90
C VAL A 93 -7.06 4.72 6.14
N PRO A 94 -7.54 3.69 5.41
CA PRO A 94 -8.86 3.10 5.63
C PRO A 94 -9.00 2.56 7.07
N PRO A 95 -10.21 2.62 7.64
CA PRO A 95 -10.49 2.23 9.02
C PRO A 95 -10.38 0.72 9.29
#